data_AF-A0A367LTG9-F1
#
_entry.id   AF-A0A367LTG9-F1
#
_cell.length_a   1.000
_cell.length_b   1.000
_cell.length_c   1.000
_cell.angle_alpha   90.00
_cell.angle_beta   90.00
_cell.angle_gamma   90.00
#
_symmetry.space_group_name_H-M   'P 1'
#
loop_
_entity.id
_entity.type
_entity.pdbx_description
1 polymer ?
#
loop_
_entity_poly.entity_id
_entity_poly.type
_entity_poly.pdbx_seq_one_letter_code
_entity_poly.pdbx_strand_id
1 'polypeptide(L)'
;PTTRAVAVPIYQTTSYAFDDTQHGADLFDLKVPGNIYTRIMNPTNDVLEQRVAALEGGVGALAVASGMAAITYAIQTVAEAG
;
A
#
# COMPACT_ATOMS: atom_id res chain seq x y z
N PRO A 1 -14.35 -5.99 10.83
CA PRO A 1 -14.87 -4.61 10.66
C PRO A 1 -15.16 -3.94 12.01
N THR A 2 -14.53 -2.80 12.29
CA THR A 2 -14.69 -2.04 13.55
C THR A 2 -16.09 -1.45 13.73
N THR A 3 -16.81 -1.16 12.63
CA THR A 3 -18.12 -0.45 12.64
C THR A 3 -19.27 -1.17 11.93
N ARG A 4 -19.04 -2.36 11.36
CA ARG A 4 -19.99 -3.09 10.48
C ARG A 4 -20.44 -2.35 9.21
N ALA A 5 -19.70 -1.34 8.76
CA ALA A 5 -19.94 -0.74 7.45
C ALA A 5 -19.74 -1.76 6.32
N VAL A 6 -20.62 -1.75 5.32
CA VAL A 6 -20.54 -2.61 4.12
C VAL A 6 -19.56 -2.05 3.11
N ALA A 7 -19.53 -0.72 2.96
CA ALA A 7 -18.59 -0.03 2.08
C ALA A 7 -17.19 0.02 2.71
N VAL A 8 -16.17 -0.01 1.87
CA VAL A 8 -14.77 0.22 2.28
C VAL A 8 -14.64 1.68 2.75
N PRO A 9 -14.13 1.94 3.97
CA PRO A 9 -13.90 3.31 4.42
C PRO A 9 -12.86 4.06 3.57
N ILE A 10 -13.02 5.37 3.46
CA ILE A 10 -12.03 6.26 2.84
C ILE A 10 -11.07 6.74 3.93
N TYR A 11 -9.83 6.27 3.89
CA TYR A 11 -8.75 6.71 4.77
C TYR A 11 -8.06 7.95 4.19
N GLN A 12 -8.74 9.10 4.26
CA GLN A 12 -8.24 10.41 3.84
C GLN A 12 -7.24 10.97 4.88
N THR A 13 -6.14 10.25 5.10
CA THR A 13 -5.04 10.63 5.99
C THR A 13 -3.71 10.50 5.28
N THR A 14 -2.68 11.17 5.78
CA THR A 14 -1.30 11.01 5.32
C THR A 14 -0.49 10.11 6.24
N SER A 15 -0.74 10.14 7.55
CA SER A 15 0.03 9.44 8.58
C SER A 15 -0.84 8.52 9.43
N TYR A 16 -0.17 7.58 10.09
CA TYR A 16 -0.75 6.63 11.04
C TYR A 16 0.01 6.72 12.36
N ALA A 17 -0.70 6.67 13.48
CA ALA A 17 -0.08 6.66 14.80
C ALA A 17 0.56 5.29 15.07
N PHE A 18 1.75 5.29 15.68
CA PHE A 18 2.37 4.08 16.21
C PHE A 18 1.92 3.88 17.65
N ASP A 19 1.89 2.62 18.09
CA ASP A 19 1.53 2.29 19.47
C ASP A 19 2.60 2.79 20.45
N ASP A 20 3.87 2.67 20.08
CA ASP A 20 5.02 3.20 20.79
C ASP A 20 6.24 3.38 19.85
N THR A 21 7.39 3.78 20.40
CA THR A 21 8.62 3.99 19.64
C THR A 21 9.22 2.69 19.08
N GLN A 22 9.03 1.56 19.77
CA GLN A 22 9.53 0.27 19.31
C GLN A 22 8.70 -0.25 18.14
N HIS A 23 7.36 -0.14 18.21
CA HIS A 23 6.47 -0.46 17.10
C HIS A 23 6.84 0.36 15.85
N GLY A 24 7.08 1.67 16.00
CA GLY A 24 7.57 2.50 14.90
C GLY A 24 8.86 1.95 14.29
N ALA A 25 9.88 1.64 15.10
CA ALA A 25 11.14 1.08 14.61
C ALA A 25 10.94 -0.26 13.87
N ASP A 26 10.12 -1.17 14.42
CA ASP A 26 9.88 -2.48 13.84
C ASP A 26 9.13 -2.41 12.49
N LEU A 27 8.26 -1.42 12.30
CA LEU A 27 7.62 -1.15 11.00
C LEU A 27 8.64 -0.70 9.95
N PHE A 28 9.53 0.24 10.30
CA PHE A 28 10.55 0.74 9.38
C PHE A 28 11.65 -0.29 9.08
N ASP A 29 11.94 -1.19 10.02
CA ASP A 29 12.85 -2.33 9.84
C ASP A 29 12.20 -3.53 9.10
N LEU A 30 10.93 -3.40 8.68
CA LEU A 30 10.16 -4.46 8.02
C LEU A 30 10.00 -5.75 8.86
N LYS A 31 10.15 -5.66 10.18
CA LYS A 31 9.98 -6.81 11.10
C LYS A 31 8.51 -7.16 11.31
N VAL A 32 7.65 -6.15 11.25
CA VAL A 32 6.19 -6.30 11.35
C VAL A 32 5.51 -5.53 10.22
N PRO A 33 4.42 -6.04 9.63
CA PRO A 33 3.63 -5.28 8.67
C PRO A 33 2.76 -4.25 9.36
N GLY A 34 2.52 -3.11 8.72
CA GLY A 34 1.57 -2.11 9.22
C GLY A 34 1.72 -0.77 8.51
N ASN A 35 0.74 0.11 8.72
CA ASN A 35 0.69 1.39 8.01
C ASN A 35 1.65 2.42 8.63
N ILE A 36 2.47 3.03 7.77
CA ILE A 36 3.44 4.07 8.17
C ILE A 36 3.00 5.44 7.64
N TYR A 37 2.89 5.56 6.31
CA TYR A 37 2.60 6.81 5.62
C TYR A 37 1.96 6.53 4.25
N THR A 38 0.93 7.31 3.89
CA THR A 38 0.07 7.10 2.69
C THR A 38 0.83 7.08 1.37
N ARG A 39 2.02 7.70 1.28
CA ARG A 39 2.87 7.60 0.08
C ARG A 39 3.28 6.17 -0.25
N ILE A 40 3.42 5.32 0.77
CA ILE A 40 3.90 3.93 0.63
C ILE A 40 2.73 2.95 0.70
N MET A 41 1.73 3.22 1.54
CA MET A 41 0.59 2.32 1.75
C MET A 41 -0.61 3.06 2.37
N ASN A 42 -1.82 2.66 1.98
CA ASN A 42 -3.07 3.19 2.52
C ASN A 42 -4.15 2.11 2.50
N PRO A 43 -4.92 1.87 3.58
CA PRO A 43 -5.91 0.79 3.62
C PRO A 43 -7.02 0.87 2.57
N THR A 44 -7.37 2.07 2.08
CA THR A 44 -8.32 2.20 0.98
C THR A 44 -7.72 1.69 -0.33
N ASN A 45 -6.43 1.98 -0.57
CA ASN A 45 -5.71 1.52 -1.76
C ASN A 45 -5.38 0.02 -1.69
N ASP A 46 -5.01 -0.51 -0.52
CA ASP A 46 -4.71 -1.93 -0.30
C ASP A 46 -5.90 -2.83 -0.68
N VAL A 47 -7.14 -2.40 -0.39
CA VAL A 47 -8.33 -3.13 -0.85
C VAL A 47 -8.45 -3.16 -2.38
N LEU A 48 -8.07 -2.08 -3.07
CA LEU A 48 -8.02 -2.07 -4.53
C LEU A 48 -6.93 -3.03 -5.04
N GLU A 49 -5.73 -2.96 -4.46
CA GLU A 49 -4.58 -3.79 -4.83
C GLU A 49 -4.90 -5.29 -4.68
N GLN A 50 -5.43 -5.70 -3.53
CA GLN A 50 -5.83 -7.09 -3.28
C GLN A 50 -6.90 -7.57 -4.26
N ARG A 51 -7.89 -6.73 -4.58
CA ARG A 51 -8.95 -7.09 -5.54
C ARG A 51 -8.42 -7.23 -6.96
N VAL A 52 -7.55 -6.32 -7.41
CA VAL A 52 -6.93 -6.41 -8.73
C VAL A 52 -6.05 -7.65 -8.82
N ALA A 53 -5.21 -7.90 -7.82
CA ALA A 53 -4.38 -9.11 -7.77
C ALA A 53 -5.23 -10.39 -7.85
N ALA A 54 -6.34 -10.46 -7.10
CA ALA A 54 -7.25 -11.59 -7.14
C ALA A 54 -7.95 -11.78 -8.50
N LEU A 55 -8.33 -10.69 -9.18
CA LEU A 55 -8.95 -10.73 -10.50
C LEU A 55 -7.98 -11.24 -11.58
N GLU A 56 -6.72 -10.83 -11.51
CA GLU A 56 -5.67 -11.21 -12.48
C GLU A 56 -4.98 -12.55 -12.13
N GLY A 57 -5.28 -13.15 -10.97
CA GLY A 57 -4.59 -14.34 -10.47
C GLY A 57 -3.12 -14.07 -10.09
N GLY A 58 -2.78 -12.82 -9.80
CA GLY A 58 -1.43 -12.39 -9.40
C GLY A 58 -1.17 -12.54 -7.89
N VAL A 59 0.10 -12.47 -7.50
CA VAL A 59 0.53 -12.55 -6.09
C VAL A 59 0.45 -11.20 -5.35
N GLY A 60 0.25 -10.10 -6.08
CA GLY A 60 0.15 -8.74 -5.55
C GLY A 60 -0.13 -7.73 -6.64
N ALA A 61 -0.50 -6.51 -6.25
CA ALA A 61 -0.67 -5.36 -7.14
C ALA A 61 -0.22 -4.09 -6.40
N LEU A 62 0.01 -3.00 -7.13
CA LEU A 62 0.42 -1.71 -6.58
C LEU A 62 -0.38 -0.58 -7.23
N ALA A 63 -1.13 0.17 -6.44
CA ALA A 63 -1.87 1.34 -6.88
C ALA A 63 -0.95 2.57 -6.91
N VAL A 64 -0.97 3.30 -8.04
CA VAL A 64 -0.16 4.50 -8.24
C VAL A 64 -1.00 5.62 -8.84
N ALA A 65 -0.41 6.83 -8.92
CA ALA A 65 -1.13 8.05 -9.28
C ALA A 65 -1.73 8.05 -10.70
N SER A 66 -1.16 7.28 -11.64
CA SER A 66 -1.66 7.22 -13.03
C SER A 66 -1.17 5.96 -13.75
N GLY A 67 -1.79 5.65 -14.89
CA GLY A 67 -1.32 4.58 -15.77
C GLY A 67 0.10 4.80 -16.29
N MET A 68 0.48 6.06 -16.56
CA MET A 68 1.86 6.38 -16.96
C MET A 68 2.85 6.12 -15.83
N ALA A 69 2.51 6.45 -14.58
CA ALA A 69 3.34 6.12 -13.43
C ALA A 69 3.50 4.60 -13.27
N ALA A 70 2.45 3.82 -13.51
CA ALA A 70 2.51 2.35 -13.43
C ALA A 70 3.49 1.78 -14.47
N ILE A 71 3.41 2.24 -15.72
CA ILE A 71 4.33 1.82 -16.79
C ILE A 71 5.77 2.22 -16.45
N THR A 72 5.98 3.46 -16.02
CA THR A 72 7.31 3.94 -15.63
C THR A 72 7.90 3.14 -14.48
N TYR A 73 7.12 2.88 -13.40
CA TYR A 73 7.57 2.09 -12.26
C TYR A 73 7.91 0.66 -12.66
N ALA A 74 7.07 0.01 -13.47
CA ALA A 74 7.31 -1.35 -13.93
C ALA A 74 8.64 -1.48 -14.69
N ILE A 75 8.95 -0.53 -15.58
CA ILE A 75 10.19 -0.53 -16.36
C ILE A 75 11.40 -0.21 -15.47
N GLN A 76 11.34 0.89 -14.72
CA GLN A 76 12.47 1.36 -13.90
C GLN A 76 12.81 0.41 -12.74
N THR A 77 11.85 -0.42 -12.30
CA THR A 77 12.11 -1.42 -11.25
C THR A 77 12.98 -2.58 -11.76
N VAL A 78 12.92 -2.92 -13.05
CA VAL A 78 13.59 -4.11 -13.61
C VAL A 78 14.73 -3.77 -14.57
N ALA A 79 14.89 -2.51 -14.96
CA ALA A 79 15.88 -2.05 -15.92
C ALA A 79 16.62 -0.79 -15.44
N GLU A 80 17.87 -0.66 -15.87
CA GLU A 80 18.74 0.50 -15.64
C GLU A 80 19.32 1.03 -16.95
N ALA A 81 20.02 2.16 -16.89
CA ALA A 81 20.77 2.66 -18.05
C ALA A 81 21.92 1.69 -18.37
N GLY A 82 22.07 1.35 -19.65
CA GLY A 82 23.09 0.39 -20.12
C GLY A 82 24.52 0.87 -20.03
#